data_AF-A0A8D5GCG0-F1
#
_entry.id   AF-A0A8D5GCG0-F1
#
_cell.length_a   1.000
_cell.length_b   1.000
_cell.length_c   1.000
_cell.angle_alpha   90.00
_cell.angle_beta   90.00
_cell.angle_gamma   90.00
#
_symmetry.space_group_name_H-M   'P 1'
#
loop_
_entity.id
_entity.type
_entity.pdbx_description
1 polymer ?
#
loop_
_entity_poly.entity_id
_entity_poly.type
_entity_poly.pdbx_seq_one_letter_code
_entity_poly.pdbx_strand_id
1 'polypeptide(L)'
;MAIAYSYIRFSSAEQNKGDSLRRQIELSENYAAQHGLTIDTKFSFKDLGLSAYDKSNITKGALGEFLKLVESGRIKVGSYLLVESLDRLSRAQVLDALVVFIGILTAGITIVTLSDGQVYSRETTNDNWSNLIISIAIMSRATEESAVKSKRIRASWDQKRTNIDNKRLTARCPYWMRPKAGNIGFELIPEHVETVKLIFQMAKDGLGNGTIVKRLNSEKVKNFSNKTDGWHESYIQKLFTNTAIYGEFQMNTQRDGSIAAFGDPIKDYFPAVMTKEEWMYVNSLRKERQTKGGASKGKTLSNLFSGLLVCGYCGGRMNMGAHTKRKRDGTTHSEKFVGCSTGRRGRGCYYIIWNYKDIEQQILKFCKSVDFADILNNKGSAATLLETVQLELIKVQSAIAENKPKLAALVGLLESGQVDGLSSIIGRVAELEKTQIILLDRQASLEHEISIQIEEQSGNLLQKQAMNELLNKLEDLEAEELRDLRIKIAQRIKRAIHQVALYPGGNLYTRFQRDDLTKKMMDEGFAESRLHEYFDHYDKNNSRENRFMTILFKNMEVTTISKDGVRENRQLVTEEEYLNKLRPE
;
A
#
# COMPACT_ATOMS: atom_id res chain seq x y z
N MET A 1 -33.47 55.06 17.79
CA MET A 1 -32.76 54.06 18.62
C MET A 1 -31.66 53.46 17.79
N ALA A 2 -30.45 53.32 18.34
CA ALA A 2 -29.34 52.70 17.62
C ALA A 2 -29.56 51.18 17.53
N ILE A 3 -29.23 50.61 16.37
CA ILE A 3 -29.42 49.18 16.08
C ILE A 3 -28.11 48.45 16.36
N ALA A 4 -28.18 47.35 17.09
CA ALA A 4 -27.05 46.48 17.41
C ALA A 4 -27.13 45.15 16.64
N TYR A 5 -26.00 44.69 16.14
CA TYR A 5 -25.84 43.42 15.45
C TYR A 5 -24.92 42.51 16.27
N SER A 6 -25.33 41.27 16.52
CA SER A 6 -24.52 40.29 17.26
C SER A 6 -23.77 39.39 16.28
N TYR A 7 -22.45 39.25 16.46
CA TYR A 7 -21.62 38.32 15.69
C TYR A 7 -21.07 37.20 16.57
N ILE A 8 -21.39 35.95 16.19
CA ILE A 8 -21.14 34.75 16.99
C ILE A 8 -20.28 33.73 16.21
N ARG A 9 -19.23 33.19 16.85
CA ARG A 9 -18.30 32.23 16.23
C ARG A 9 -17.66 31.26 17.24
N PHE A 10 -17.44 29.99 16.84
CA PHE A 10 -16.67 28.99 17.63
C PHE A 10 -15.79 28.05 16.78
N SER A 11 -14.81 27.39 17.43
CA SER A 11 -13.65 26.70 16.80
C SER A 11 -13.82 25.26 16.38
N SER A 12 -14.58 24.47 17.13
CA SER A 12 -14.60 23.03 16.96
C SER A 12 -16.00 22.47 17.22
N ALA A 13 -16.34 21.40 16.51
CA ALA A 13 -17.60 20.68 16.70
C ALA A 13 -17.74 20.08 18.12
N GLU A 14 -16.66 19.98 18.90
CA GLU A 14 -16.70 19.53 20.30
C GLU A 14 -17.26 20.59 21.28
N GLN A 15 -17.19 21.87 20.95
CA GLN A 15 -17.79 22.97 21.74
C GLN A 15 -19.30 23.13 21.50
N ASN A 16 -19.89 22.28 20.65
CA ASN A 16 -21.28 22.30 20.21
C ASN A 16 -22.28 21.81 21.28
N LYS A 17 -21.84 21.60 22.53
CA LYS A 17 -22.70 21.24 23.66
C LYS A 17 -23.42 22.48 24.24
N GLY A 18 -24.14 23.23 23.40
CA GLY A 18 -25.17 24.22 23.76
C GLY A 18 -24.78 25.48 24.57
N ASP A 19 -23.77 25.41 25.43
CA ASP A 19 -23.49 26.39 26.47
C ASP A 19 -22.78 27.65 25.94
N SER A 20 -21.87 27.48 24.98
CA SER A 20 -21.10 28.58 24.37
C SER A 20 -21.98 29.54 23.54
N LEU A 21 -22.88 29.00 22.71
CA LEU A 21 -23.81 29.78 21.90
C LEU A 21 -24.84 30.51 22.77
N ARG A 22 -25.41 29.81 23.77
CA ARG A 22 -26.40 30.38 24.68
C ARG A 22 -25.82 31.55 25.46
N ARG A 23 -24.62 31.38 26.04
CA ARG A 23 -23.90 32.43 26.78
C ARG A 23 -23.66 33.67 25.93
N GLN A 24 -23.21 33.53 24.68
CA GLN A 24 -22.92 34.69 23.82
C GLN A 24 -24.17 35.49 23.41
N ILE A 25 -25.29 34.78 23.22
CA ILE A 25 -26.59 35.41 22.96
C ILE A 25 -27.05 36.18 24.21
N GLU A 26 -27.04 35.53 25.38
CA GLU A 26 -27.42 36.17 26.65
C GLU A 26 -26.57 37.41 26.96
N LEU A 27 -25.26 37.37 26.71
CA LEU A 27 -24.38 38.54 26.89
C LEU A 27 -24.74 39.69 25.93
N SER A 28 -25.05 39.37 24.67
CA SER A 28 -25.43 40.38 23.68
C SER A 28 -26.76 41.04 24.04
N GLU A 29 -27.75 40.23 24.45
CA GLU A 29 -29.09 40.68 24.85
C GLU A 29 -29.04 41.54 26.12
N ASN A 30 -28.28 41.13 27.13
CA ASN A 30 -28.11 41.89 28.36
C ASN A 30 -27.45 43.25 28.09
N TYR A 31 -26.41 43.30 27.27
CA TYR A 31 -25.75 44.56 26.91
C TYR A 31 -26.70 45.50 26.16
N ALA A 32 -27.45 44.97 25.19
CA ALA A 32 -28.41 45.78 24.45
C ALA A 32 -29.53 46.35 25.34
N ALA A 33 -30.05 45.54 26.27
CA ALA A 33 -31.06 45.98 27.23
C ALA A 33 -30.55 47.07 28.17
N GLN A 34 -29.33 46.94 28.68
CA GLN A 34 -28.71 47.93 29.57
C GLN A 34 -28.42 49.28 28.89
N HIS A 35 -28.11 49.26 27.59
CA HIS A 35 -27.72 50.45 26.83
C HIS A 35 -28.81 50.99 25.89
N GLY A 36 -30.05 50.49 25.99
CA GLY A 36 -31.17 50.96 25.19
C GLY A 36 -31.02 50.71 23.68
N LEU A 37 -30.28 49.66 23.30
CA LEU A 37 -30.04 49.26 21.92
C LEU A 37 -31.09 48.25 21.47
N THR A 38 -31.51 48.33 20.22
CA THR A 38 -32.39 47.30 19.62
C THR A 38 -31.54 46.29 18.86
N ILE A 39 -31.56 45.02 19.29
CA ILE A 39 -30.87 43.95 18.55
C ILE A 39 -31.64 43.66 17.27
N ASP A 40 -30.92 43.70 16.14
CA ASP A 40 -31.46 43.22 14.88
C ASP A 40 -31.53 41.69 14.88
N THR A 41 -32.73 41.15 14.69
CA THR A 41 -32.99 39.71 14.59
C THR A 41 -33.16 39.26 13.13
N LYS A 42 -33.08 40.19 12.17
CA LYS A 42 -33.32 39.92 10.75
C LYS A 42 -32.07 39.39 10.06
N PHE A 43 -30.88 39.84 10.47
CA PHE A 43 -29.60 39.35 9.96
C PHE A 43 -28.92 38.45 11.01
N SER A 44 -28.61 37.21 10.63
CA SER A 44 -27.90 36.25 11.50
C SER A 44 -26.45 36.10 11.06
N PHE A 45 -25.53 36.79 11.72
CA PHE A 45 -24.10 36.68 11.45
C PHE A 45 -23.44 35.61 12.34
N LYS A 46 -23.44 34.35 11.87
CA LYS A 46 -22.90 33.20 12.61
C LYS A 46 -21.92 32.39 11.77
N ASP A 47 -20.68 32.25 12.23
CA ASP A 47 -19.68 31.37 11.60
C ASP A 47 -19.48 30.12 12.48
N LEU A 48 -20.19 29.03 12.16
CA LEU A 48 -20.24 27.81 12.96
C LEU A 48 -19.28 26.73 12.42
N GLY A 49 -18.36 26.22 13.24
CA GLY A 49 -17.62 24.98 12.98
C GLY A 49 -16.56 25.00 11.85
N LEU A 50 -16.11 26.17 11.40
CA LEU A 50 -15.13 26.29 10.32
C LEU A 50 -13.67 26.23 10.84
N SER A 51 -12.86 25.35 10.26
CA SER A 51 -11.46 25.11 10.69
C SER A 51 -10.54 26.29 10.34
N ALA A 52 -9.55 26.52 11.20
CA ALA A 52 -8.83 27.77 11.33
C ALA A 52 -7.64 28.00 10.35
N TYR A 53 -7.53 27.25 9.25
CA TYR A 53 -6.31 27.29 8.41
C TYR A 53 -6.51 27.83 6.98
N ASP A 54 -7.74 28.09 6.55
CA ASP A 54 -7.98 28.57 5.19
C ASP A 54 -8.05 30.11 5.14
N LYS A 55 -7.07 30.73 4.45
CA LYS A 55 -6.94 32.19 4.27
C LYS A 55 -8.06 32.81 3.44
N SER A 56 -8.95 31.98 2.87
CA SER A 56 -10.06 32.39 2.00
C SER A 56 -11.29 32.94 2.75
N ASN A 57 -11.31 32.86 4.08
CA ASN A 57 -12.49 33.13 4.90
C ASN A 57 -12.74 34.60 5.27
N ILE A 58 -11.72 35.46 5.21
CA ILE A 58 -11.87 36.91 5.50
C ILE A 58 -12.79 37.58 4.47
N THR A 59 -12.86 37.04 3.26
CA THR A 59 -13.68 37.55 2.15
C THR A 59 -15.01 36.83 1.92
N LYS A 60 -15.26 35.68 2.57
CA LYS A 60 -16.42 34.80 2.28
C LYS A 60 -17.29 34.41 3.48
N GLY A 61 -16.87 34.67 4.73
CA GLY A 61 -17.67 34.38 5.93
C GLY A 61 -18.72 35.44 6.28
N ALA A 62 -19.49 35.21 7.35
CA ALA A 62 -20.58 36.11 7.78
C ALA A 62 -20.12 37.55 8.09
N LEU A 63 -18.86 37.72 8.52
CA LEU A 63 -18.26 39.04 8.75
C LEU A 63 -17.99 39.82 7.45
N GLY A 64 -17.64 39.12 6.36
CA GLY A 64 -17.49 39.74 5.04
C GLY A 64 -18.84 40.15 4.43
N GLU A 65 -19.90 39.39 4.72
CA GLU A 65 -21.27 39.77 4.35
C GLU A 65 -21.75 41.01 5.12
N PHE A 66 -21.46 41.08 6.43
CA PHE A 66 -21.72 42.27 7.24
C PHE A 66 -21.09 43.52 6.60
N LEU A 67 -19.79 43.50 6.28
CA LEU A 67 -19.10 44.63 5.65
C LEU A 67 -19.75 45.08 4.33
N LYS A 68 -20.15 44.15 3.46
CA LYS A 68 -20.86 44.48 2.20
C LYS A 68 -22.23 45.12 2.44
N LEU A 69 -22.93 44.71 3.51
CA LEU A 69 -24.22 45.31 3.89
C LEU A 69 -24.05 46.74 4.42
N VAL A 70 -22.92 47.03 5.05
CA VAL A 70 -22.54 48.38 5.47
C VAL A 70 -22.18 49.24 4.26
N GLU A 71 -21.34 48.74 3.35
CA GLU A 71 -20.94 49.45 2.13
C GLU A 71 -22.14 49.75 1.20
N SER A 72 -23.11 48.83 1.13
CA SER A 72 -24.35 49.02 0.37
C SER A 72 -25.41 49.89 1.07
N GLY A 73 -25.11 50.43 2.26
CA GLY A 73 -25.98 51.34 3.02
C GLY A 73 -27.20 50.70 3.66
N ARG A 74 -27.29 49.36 3.67
CA ARG A 74 -28.38 48.63 4.34
C ARG A 74 -28.22 48.60 5.87
N ILE A 75 -26.98 48.65 6.34
CA ILE A 75 -26.63 48.90 7.74
C ILE A 75 -26.28 50.38 7.87
N LYS A 76 -26.99 51.10 8.75
CA LYS A 76 -26.82 52.54 8.90
C LYS A 76 -25.55 52.87 9.69
N VAL A 77 -24.93 53.98 9.32
CA VAL A 77 -23.84 54.59 10.09
C VAL A 77 -24.34 54.92 11.51
N GLY A 78 -23.54 54.63 12.53
CA GLY A 78 -23.93 54.73 13.94
C GLY A 78 -24.54 53.45 14.54
N SER A 79 -24.58 52.35 13.78
CA SER A 79 -24.93 51.02 14.29
C SER A 79 -23.81 50.41 15.15
N TYR A 80 -24.19 49.42 15.96
CA TYR A 80 -23.30 48.72 16.89
C TYR A 80 -23.04 47.29 16.43
N LEU A 81 -21.79 46.81 16.54
CA LEU A 81 -21.42 45.42 16.36
C LEU A 81 -20.97 44.84 17.70
N LEU A 82 -21.72 43.89 18.24
CA LEU A 82 -21.43 43.21 19.49
C LEU A 82 -20.67 41.91 19.21
N VAL A 83 -19.49 41.77 19.81
CA VAL A 83 -18.65 40.57 19.72
C VAL A 83 -18.25 40.12 21.13
N GLU A 84 -18.14 38.81 21.38
CA GLU A 84 -17.69 38.35 22.70
C GLU A 84 -16.28 38.86 23.01
N SER A 85 -15.35 38.78 22.06
CA SER A 85 -13.96 39.18 22.20
C SER A 85 -13.30 39.40 20.83
N LEU A 86 -12.21 40.18 20.76
CA LEU A 86 -11.58 40.56 19.48
C LEU A 86 -10.99 39.37 18.71
N ASP A 87 -10.59 38.28 19.38
CA ASP A 87 -10.11 37.04 18.75
C ASP A 87 -11.20 36.28 17.97
N ARG A 88 -12.45 36.75 18.01
CA ARG A 88 -13.55 36.25 17.19
C ARG A 88 -13.60 36.91 15.80
N LEU A 89 -12.99 38.09 15.62
CA LEU A 89 -12.98 38.82 14.35
C LEU A 89 -12.02 38.20 13.31
N SER A 90 -10.85 37.70 13.73
CA SER A 90 -9.98 36.87 12.86
C SER A 90 -9.05 35.97 13.67
N ARG A 91 -8.70 34.81 13.10
CA ARG A 91 -7.75 33.82 13.66
C ARG A 91 -6.45 33.68 12.89
N ALA A 92 -6.40 34.16 11.64
CA ALA A 92 -5.15 34.33 10.95
C ALA A 92 -4.50 35.58 11.54
N GLN A 93 -3.25 35.45 12.01
CA GLN A 93 -2.36 36.48 12.58
C GLN A 93 -3.06 37.78 13.01
N VAL A 94 -3.02 38.10 14.30
CA VAL A 94 -3.49 39.35 14.95
C VAL A 94 -3.61 40.61 14.05
N LEU A 95 -2.65 40.84 13.15
CA LEU A 95 -2.63 41.91 12.16
C LEU A 95 -3.80 41.88 11.14
N ASP A 96 -4.24 40.71 10.69
CA ASP A 96 -5.37 40.58 9.77
C ASP A 96 -6.71 40.94 10.45
N ALA A 97 -6.83 40.62 11.75
CA ALA A 97 -7.97 41.03 12.56
C ALA A 97 -8.05 42.56 12.69
N LEU A 98 -6.89 43.20 12.85
CA LEU A 98 -6.77 44.66 12.95
C LEU A 98 -7.24 45.36 11.69
N VAL A 99 -6.91 44.86 10.50
CA VAL A 99 -7.35 45.46 9.23
C VAL A 99 -8.88 45.47 9.14
N VAL A 100 -9.53 44.36 9.47
CA VAL A 100 -11.00 44.25 9.47
C VAL A 100 -11.62 45.16 10.52
N PHE A 101 -11.05 45.18 11.72
CA PHE A 101 -11.49 46.04 12.82
C PHE A 101 -11.45 47.53 12.45
N ILE A 102 -10.34 48.00 11.89
CA ILE A 102 -10.18 49.38 11.40
C ILE A 102 -11.18 49.68 10.27
N GLY A 103 -11.42 48.71 9.37
CA GLY A 103 -12.41 48.84 8.29
C GLY A 103 -13.82 49.11 8.82
N ILE A 104 -14.26 48.38 9.85
CA ILE A 104 -15.59 48.54 10.46
C ILE A 104 -15.72 49.91 11.16
N LEU A 105 -14.70 50.32 11.93
CA LEU A 105 -14.69 51.64 12.58
C LEU A 105 -14.70 52.78 11.55
N THR A 106 -13.97 52.61 10.43
CA THR A 106 -13.93 53.57 9.33
C THR A 106 -15.27 53.64 8.59
N ALA A 107 -16.07 52.58 8.62
CA ALA A 107 -17.44 52.62 8.12
C ALA A 107 -18.41 53.34 9.08
N GLY A 108 -17.93 53.83 10.23
CA GLY A 108 -18.72 54.57 11.21
C GLY A 108 -19.62 53.67 12.07
N ILE A 109 -19.19 52.43 12.30
CA ILE A 109 -19.86 51.46 13.17
C ILE A 109 -19.08 51.34 14.46
N THR A 110 -19.80 51.29 15.59
CA THR A 110 -19.22 51.13 16.92
C THR A 110 -19.07 49.64 17.25
N ILE A 111 -17.89 49.19 17.62
CA ILE A 111 -17.63 47.80 18.03
C ILE A 111 -17.63 47.71 19.54
N VAL A 112 -18.33 46.73 20.10
CA VAL A 112 -18.33 46.46 21.54
C VAL A 112 -17.83 45.04 21.79
N THR A 113 -16.84 44.93 22.67
CA THR A 113 -16.37 43.63 23.16
C THR A 113 -17.05 43.32 24.50
N LEU A 114 -17.83 42.24 24.53
CA LEU A 114 -18.67 41.89 25.67
C LEU A 114 -17.88 41.27 26.83
N SER A 115 -16.69 40.71 26.57
CA SER A 115 -15.85 40.08 27.59
C SER A 115 -15.26 41.07 28.60
N ASP A 116 -14.95 42.28 28.14
CA ASP A 116 -14.23 43.34 28.85
C ASP A 116 -14.99 44.68 28.84
N GLY A 117 -16.17 44.72 28.21
CA GLY A 117 -17.09 45.86 28.18
C GLY A 117 -16.57 47.07 27.41
N GLN A 118 -15.55 46.90 26.56
CA GLN A 118 -14.91 48.01 25.86
C GLN A 118 -15.72 48.42 24.62
N VAL A 119 -15.80 49.74 24.41
CA VAL A 119 -16.56 50.35 23.30
C VAL A 119 -15.60 51.12 22.41
N TYR A 120 -15.48 50.66 21.17
CA TYR A 120 -14.61 51.23 20.16
C TYR A 120 -15.45 51.96 19.11
N SER A 121 -15.31 53.28 19.02
CA SER A 121 -15.90 54.12 17.98
C SER A 121 -14.82 54.93 17.28
N ARG A 122 -15.12 55.52 16.12
CA ARG A 122 -14.17 56.37 15.39
C ARG A 122 -13.63 57.53 16.25
N GLU A 123 -14.44 58.06 17.16
CA GLU A 123 -14.09 59.18 18.04
C GLU A 123 -13.26 58.72 19.24
N THR A 124 -13.63 57.59 19.89
CA THR A 124 -12.88 57.08 21.06
C THR A 124 -11.57 56.38 20.69
N THR A 125 -11.42 55.90 19.46
CA THR A 125 -10.23 55.16 19.02
C THR A 125 -9.03 56.10 18.80
N ASN A 126 -9.23 57.35 18.37
CA ASN A 126 -8.12 58.30 18.19
C ASN A 126 -7.42 58.65 19.52
N ASP A 127 -8.14 58.64 20.64
CA ASP A 127 -7.59 58.96 21.97
C ASP A 127 -7.11 57.72 22.76
N ASN A 128 -7.57 56.50 22.41
CA ASN A 128 -7.30 55.28 23.17
C ASN A 128 -6.68 54.13 22.33
N TRP A 129 -5.81 54.44 21.37
CA TRP A 129 -5.04 53.43 20.61
C TRP A 129 -4.23 52.47 21.51
N SER A 130 -3.80 52.94 22.68
CA SER A 130 -3.07 52.13 23.67
C SER A 130 -3.90 50.94 24.21
N ASN A 131 -5.19 51.13 24.47
CA ASN A 131 -6.06 50.08 25.01
C ASN A 131 -6.28 48.97 23.98
N LEU A 132 -6.41 49.33 22.70
CA LEU A 132 -6.48 48.37 21.59
C LEU A 132 -5.19 47.54 21.52
N ILE A 133 -4.02 48.17 21.60
CA ILE A 133 -2.71 47.49 21.59
C ILE A 133 -2.55 46.57 22.81
N ILE A 134 -2.97 47.01 23.99
CA ILE A 134 -2.90 46.22 25.24
C ILE A 134 -3.79 44.98 25.16
N SER A 135 -5.05 45.14 24.73
CA SER A 135 -5.98 44.01 24.56
C SER A 135 -5.44 42.99 23.55
N ILE A 136 -4.83 43.48 22.46
CA ILE A 136 -4.17 42.63 21.46
C ILE A 136 -2.96 41.88 22.04
N ALA A 137 -2.11 42.57 22.81
CA ALA A 137 -0.94 41.97 23.45
C ALA A 137 -1.31 40.88 24.46
N ILE A 138 -2.38 41.09 25.24
CA ILE A 138 -2.91 40.11 26.20
C ILE A 138 -3.41 38.86 25.45
N MET A 139 -4.11 39.03 24.33
CA MET A 139 -4.60 37.91 23.50
C MET A 139 -3.47 37.13 22.81
N SER A 140 -2.41 37.82 22.38
CA SER A 140 -1.20 37.18 21.84
C SER A 140 -0.56 36.24 22.87
N ARG A 141 -0.45 36.69 24.14
CA ARG A 141 0.11 35.87 25.24
C ARG A 141 -0.69 34.59 25.51
N ALA A 142 -2.02 34.64 25.45
CA ALA A 142 -2.86 33.45 25.66
C ALA A 142 -2.65 32.37 24.57
N THR A 143 -2.35 32.81 23.34
CA THR A 143 -2.05 31.92 22.20
C THR A 143 -0.62 31.34 22.32
N GLU A 144 0.32 32.17 22.78
CA GLU A 144 1.70 31.76 23.05
C GLU A 144 1.78 30.71 24.16
N GLU A 145 1.00 30.79 25.24
CA GLU A 145 1.05 29.77 26.30
C GLU A 145 0.74 28.36 25.80
N SER A 146 -0.17 28.21 24.84
CA SER A 146 -0.49 26.93 24.23
C SER A 146 0.67 26.42 23.35
N ALA A 147 1.26 27.30 22.53
CA ALA A 147 2.42 26.97 21.71
C ALA A 147 3.68 26.67 22.56
N VAL A 148 3.87 27.37 23.67
CA VAL A 148 4.96 27.19 24.63
C VAL A 148 4.81 25.87 25.38
N LYS A 149 3.58 25.48 25.78
CA LYS A 149 3.32 24.13 26.33
C LYS A 149 3.68 23.04 25.34
N SER A 150 3.28 23.16 24.07
CA SER A 150 3.65 22.20 23.03
C SER A 150 5.17 22.14 22.78
N LYS A 151 5.85 23.30 22.74
CA LYS A 151 7.32 23.38 22.62
C LYS A 151 8.03 22.74 23.81
N ARG A 152 7.57 22.98 25.05
CA ARG A 152 8.14 22.39 26.28
C ARG A 152 7.95 20.87 26.32
N ILE A 153 6.79 20.37 25.90
CA ILE A 153 6.53 18.93 25.78
C ILE A 153 7.49 18.32 24.76
N ARG A 154 7.66 18.93 23.59
CA ARG A 154 8.63 18.49 22.56
C ARG A 154 10.06 18.45 23.09
N ALA A 155 10.53 19.53 23.70
CA ALA A 155 11.87 19.59 24.29
C ALA A 155 12.09 18.52 25.39
N SER A 156 11.08 18.25 26.22
CA SER A 156 11.15 17.18 27.22
C SER A 156 11.24 15.79 26.57
N TRP A 157 10.54 15.55 25.45
CA TRP A 157 10.62 14.29 24.72
C TRP A 157 11.95 14.13 23.97
N ASP A 158 12.46 15.20 23.37
CA ASP A 158 13.76 15.22 22.70
C ASP A 158 14.88 14.91 23.73
N GLN A 159 14.81 15.48 24.93
CA GLN A 159 15.74 15.17 26.03
C GLN A 159 15.63 13.71 26.52
N LYS A 160 14.42 13.15 26.57
CA LYS A 160 14.25 11.72 26.89
C LYS A 160 14.79 10.82 25.78
N ARG A 161 14.69 11.26 24.52
CA ARG A 161 15.22 10.54 23.35
C ARG A 161 16.75 10.48 23.35
N THR A 162 17.42 11.56 23.76
CA THR A 162 18.88 11.57 23.92
C THR A 162 19.38 10.69 25.07
N ASN A 163 18.50 10.30 26.00
CA ASN A 163 18.86 9.50 27.17
C ASN A 163 18.31 8.06 27.13
N ILE A 164 18.01 7.55 25.93
CA ILE A 164 17.43 6.22 25.73
C ILE A 164 18.34 5.10 26.25
N ASP A 165 19.66 5.26 26.13
CA ASP A 165 20.65 4.26 26.55
C ASP A 165 20.63 4.02 28.07
N ASN A 166 20.29 5.06 28.85
CA ASN A 166 20.27 4.98 30.31
C ASN A 166 18.86 4.80 30.89
N LYS A 167 17.81 5.10 30.12
CA LYS A 167 16.42 5.02 30.61
C LYS A 167 15.42 4.76 29.50
N ARG A 168 14.55 3.77 29.70
CA ARG A 168 13.41 3.48 28.84
C ARG A 168 12.50 4.70 28.69
N LEU A 169 12.11 4.99 27.46
CA LEU A 169 11.25 6.12 27.11
C LEU A 169 9.79 5.89 27.57
N THR A 170 9.36 4.64 27.58
CA THR A 170 8.00 4.22 27.97
C THR A 170 8.01 2.81 28.55
N ALA A 171 7.09 2.54 29.49
CA ALA A 171 6.82 1.19 29.97
C ALA A 171 5.80 0.45 29.08
N ARG A 172 5.10 1.17 28.18
CA ARG A 172 4.16 0.56 27.23
C ARG A 172 4.94 -0.11 26.11
N CYS A 173 4.84 -1.43 26.01
CA CYS A 173 5.40 -2.23 24.94
C CYS A 173 4.33 -3.12 24.31
N PRO A 174 4.59 -3.69 23.12
CA PRO A 174 3.71 -4.69 22.55
C PRO A 174 3.58 -5.94 23.44
N TYR A 175 2.48 -6.68 23.29
CA TYR A 175 2.15 -7.77 24.20
C TYR A 175 3.09 -8.99 24.14
N TRP A 176 3.92 -9.12 23.09
CA TRP A 176 4.90 -10.23 22.99
C TRP A 176 6.21 -9.97 23.75
N MET A 177 6.28 -8.84 24.46
CA MET A 177 7.41 -8.49 25.30
C MET A 177 6.93 -7.82 26.58
N ARG A 178 7.80 -7.75 27.58
CA ARG A 178 7.57 -7.01 28.83
C ARG A 178 8.80 -6.18 29.18
N PRO A 179 8.65 -5.08 29.95
CA PRO A 179 9.79 -4.33 30.42
C PRO A 179 10.68 -5.20 31.32
N LYS A 180 12.00 -5.16 31.13
CA LYS A 180 12.94 -5.85 32.03
C LYS A 180 12.86 -5.27 33.45
N ALA A 181 13.25 -6.08 34.44
CA ALA A 181 13.49 -5.60 35.79
C ALA A 181 14.57 -4.48 35.76
N GLY A 182 14.25 -3.32 36.33
CA GLY A 182 15.06 -2.10 36.19
C GLY A 182 14.43 -1.04 35.28
N ASN A 183 15.25 -0.09 34.83
CA ASN A 183 14.83 1.06 34.02
C ASN A 183 15.25 0.98 32.55
N ILE A 184 15.90 -0.11 32.12
CA ILE A 184 16.52 -0.23 30.79
C ILE A 184 16.03 -1.50 30.10
N GLY A 185 15.63 -1.36 28.84
CA GLY A 185 15.33 -2.48 27.93
C GLY A 185 14.02 -3.23 28.17
N PHE A 186 13.79 -4.19 27.28
CA PHE A 186 12.62 -5.08 27.25
C PHE A 186 13.09 -6.53 27.08
N GLU A 187 12.28 -7.47 27.53
CA GLU A 187 12.48 -8.90 27.33
C GLU A 187 11.30 -9.52 26.59
N LEU A 188 11.62 -10.40 25.64
CA LEU A 188 10.64 -11.13 24.87
C LEU A 188 9.97 -12.19 25.73
N ILE A 189 8.68 -12.42 25.50
CA ILE A 189 7.91 -13.51 26.12
C ILE A 189 7.93 -14.67 25.11
N PRO A 190 8.65 -15.77 25.37
CA PRO A 190 8.88 -16.82 24.37
C PRO A 190 7.59 -17.37 23.74
N GLU A 191 6.59 -17.69 24.57
CA GLU A 191 5.28 -18.21 24.10
C GLU A 191 4.57 -17.25 23.14
N HIS A 192 4.63 -15.95 23.43
CA HIS A 192 3.99 -14.95 22.59
C HIS A 192 4.78 -14.71 21.30
N VAL A 193 6.11 -14.77 21.36
CA VAL A 193 6.98 -14.67 20.18
C VAL A 193 6.71 -15.81 19.21
N GLU A 194 6.59 -17.04 19.70
CA GLU A 194 6.26 -18.20 18.86
C GLU A 194 4.88 -18.03 18.20
N THR A 195 3.91 -17.48 18.93
CA THR A 195 2.59 -17.15 18.36
C THR A 195 2.69 -16.06 17.28
N VAL A 196 3.51 -15.01 17.47
CA VAL A 196 3.76 -13.98 16.44
C VAL A 196 4.42 -14.60 15.21
N LYS A 197 5.46 -15.43 15.37
CA LYS A 197 6.13 -16.13 14.27
C LYS A 197 5.15 -17.02 13.50
N LEU A 198 4.30 -17.77 14.20
CA LEU A 198 3.26 -18.59 13.61
C LEU A 198 2.28 -17.76 12.76
N ILE A 199 1.83 -16.60 13.25
CA ILE A 199 0.96 -15.66 12.50
C ILE A 199 1.65 -15.19 11.21
N PHE A 200 2.93 -14.80 11.30
CA PHE A 200 3.71 -14.38 10.13
C PHE A 200 3.93 -15.52 9.14
N GLN A 201 4.16 -16.75 9.62
CA GLN A 201 4.28 -17.93 8.78
C GLN A 201 2.95 -18.25 8.07
N MET A 202 1.82 -18.21 8.77
CA MET A 202 0.49 -18.38 8.14
C MET A 202 0.23 -17.32 7.07
N ALA A 203 0.65 -16.07 7.31
CA ALA A 203 0.55 -15.03 6.31
C ALA A 203 1.49 -15.27 5.12
N LYS A 204 2.72 -15.75 5.33
CA LYS A 204 3.68 -16.15 4.28
C LYS A 204 3.12 -17.28 3.41
N ASP A 205 2.42 -18.22 4.05
CA ASP A 205 1.68 -19.33 3.44
C ASP A 205 0.43 -18.87 2.67
N GLY A 206 0.06 -17.59 2.80
CA GLY A 206 -0.97 -16.97 1.98
C GLY A 206 -2.35 -16.90 2.62
N LEU A 207 -2.50 -17.29 3.89
CA LEU A 207 -3.74 -17.13 4.63
C LEU A 207 -4.04 -15.64 4.85
N GLY A 208 -5.31 -15.26 4.72
CA GLY A 208 -5.79 -13.91 4.99
C GLY A 208 -6.07 -13.69 6.48
N ASN A 209 -6.07 -12.43 6.94
CA ASN A 209 -6.25 -12.09 8.35
C ASN A 209 -7.47 -12.78 8.98
N GLY A 210 -8.64 -12.73 8.34
CA GLY A 210 -9.83 -13.41 8.84
C GLY A 210 -9.72 -14.94 8.93
N THR A 211 -8.96 -15.60 8.04
CA THR A 211 -8.69 -17.05 8.13
C THR A 211 -7.74 -17.36 9.28
N ILE A 212 -6.69 -16.54 9.45
CA ILE A 212 -5.75 -16.66 10.56
C ILE A 212 -6.50 -16.55 11.90
N VAL A 213 -7.40 -15.57 12.04
CA VAL A 213 -8.22 -15.42 13.25
C VAL A 213 -9.07 -16.66 13.53
N LYS A 214 -9.78 -17.17 12.52
CA LYS A 214 -10.63 -18.36 12.68
C LYS A 214 -9.81 -19.57 13.13
N ARG A 215 -8.63 -19.75 12.52
CA ARG A 215 -7.72 -20.85 12.84
C ARG A 215 -7.18 -20.76 14.26
N LEU A 216 -6.67 -19.59 14.67
CA LEU A 216 -6.19 -19.37 16.03
C LEU A 216 -7.28 -19.64 17.07
N ASN A 217 -8.52 -19.21 16.80
CA ASN A 217 -9.65 -19.44 17.69
C ASN A 217 -10.10 -20.90 17.72
N SER A 218 -10.13 -21.60 16.57
CA SER A 218 -10.50 -23.03 16.52
C SER A 218 -9.47 -23.92 17.19
N GLU A 219 -8.18 -23.62 17.02
CA GLU A 219 -7.06 -24.30 17.68
C GLU A 219 -6.91 -23.90 19.17
N LYS A 220 -7.79 -23.00 19.67
CA LYS A 220 -7.77 -22.47 21.04
C LYS A 220 -6.42 -21.86 21.45
N VAL A 221 -5.72 -21.26 20.49
CA VAL A 221 -4.47 -20.53 20.74
C VAL A 221 -4.77 -19.31 21.60
N LYS A 222 -4.17 -19.25 22.79
CA LYS A 222 -4.40 -18.18 23.75
C LYS A 222 -4.04 -16.82 23.14
N ASN A 223 -4.96 -15.87 23.20
CA ASN A 223 -4.70 -14.49 22.80
C ASN A 223 -3.82 -13.78 23.85
N PHE A 224 -3.18 -12.68 23.47
CA PHE A 224 -2.27 -12.00 24.39
C PHE A 224 -2.96 -11.13 25.47
N SER A 225 -4.29 -11.04 25.43
CA SER A 225 -5.08 -10.18 26.32
C SER A 225 -6.19 -10.98 26.98
N ASN A 226 -6.19 -11.00 28.31
CA ASN A 226 -7.25 -11.62 29.11
C ASN A 226 -8.58 -10.82 29.09
N LYS A 227 -8.63 -9.66 28.43
CA LYS A 227 -9.81 -8.79 28.36
C LYS A 227 -10.76 -9.13 27.21
N THR A 228 -10.33 -9.99 26.29
CA THR A 228 -11.03 -10.30 25.05
C THR A 228 -11.19 -11.79 24.91
N ASP A 229 -12.34 -12.24 24.42
CA ASP A 229 -12.60 -13.65 24.16
C ASP A 229 -12.07 -14.03 22.76
N GLY A 230 -10.81 -14.44 22.71
CA GLY A 230 -10.12 -14.87 21.48
C GLY A 230 -9.46 -13.79 20.65
N TRP A 231 -9.05 -14.16 19.44
CA TRP A 231 -8.37 -13.32 18.46
C TRP A 231 -9.34 -12.49 17.62
N HIS A 232 -8.93 -11.27 17.30
CA HIS A 232 -9.69 -10.35 16.43
C HIS A 232 -8.86 -9.91 15.22
N GLU A 233 -9.54 -9.70 14.09
CA GLU A 233 -8.90 -9.32 12.82
C GLU A 233 -8.14 -7.99 12.90
N SER A 234 -8.67 -7.03 13.66
CA SER A 234 -8.03 -5.73 13.89
C SER A 234 -6.66 -5.87 14.59
N TYR A 235 -6.53 -6.81 15.53
CA TYR A 235 -5.27 -7.06 16.21
C TYR A 235 -4.24 -7.73 15.30
N ILE A 236 -4.67 -8.72 14.50
CA ILE A 236 -3.82 -9.33 13.48
C ILE A 236 -3.33 -8.28 12.47
N GLN A 237 -4.22 -7.39 12.00
CA GLN A 237 -3.82 -6.29 11.12
C GLN A 237 -2.79 -5.37 11.78
N LYS A 238 -2.98 -5.05 13.07
CA LYS A 238 -2.05 -4.23 13.85
C LYS A 238 -0.68 -4.87 14.01
N LEU A 239 -0.58 -6.20 14.15
CA LEU A 239 0.69 -6.90 14.18
C LEU A 239 1.49 -6.62 12.89
N PHE A 240 0.87 -6.79 11.73
CA PHE A 240 1.57 -6.58 10.46
C PHE A 240 1.96 -5.12 10.17
N THR A 241 1.38 -4.13 10.86
CA THR A 241 1.75 -2.71 10.70
C THR A 241 2.68 -2.22 11.81
N ASN A 242 2.94 -3.01 12.84
CA ASN A 242 3.74 -2.59 13.98
C ASN A 242 5.25 -2.76 13.70
N THR A 243 5.98 -1.65 13.66
CA THR A 243 7.43 -1.60 13.43
C THR A 243 8.25 -2.18 14.58
N ALA A 244 7.66 -2.29 15.77
CA ALA A 244 8.32 -2.89 16.93
C ALA A 244 8.64 -4.39 16.73
N ILE A 245 8.07 -5.03 15.70
CA ILE A 245 8.39 -6.41 15.33
C ILE A 245 9.85 -6.56 14.89
N TYR A 246 10.42 -5.55 14.23
CA TYR A 246 11.83 -5.53 13.85
C TYR A 246 12.62 -4.49 14.65
N GLY A 247 12.12 -4.11 15.83
CA GLY A 247 12.85 -3.30 16.81
C GLY A 247 12.68 -1.79 16.70
N GLU A 248 12.00 -1.28 15.67
CA GLU A 248 11.81 0.18 15.49
C GLU A 248 10.66 0.73 16.34
N PHE A 249 10.91 1.84 17.03
CA PHE A 249 9.89 2.59 17.78
C PHE A 249 9.73 4.01 17.24
N GLN A 250 8.50 4.38 16.93
CA GLN A 250 8.13 5.76 16.61
C GLN A 250 6.97 6.20 17.49
N MET A 251 7.12 7.36 18.11
CA MET A 251 6.06 7.95 18.91
C MET A 251 5.00 8.54 18.00
N ASN A 252 3.75 8.40 18.41
CA ASN A 252 2.62 9.05 17.76
C ASN A 252 2.11 10.16 18.69
N THR A 253 1.97 11.37 18.16
CA THR A 253 1.38 12.51 18.86
C THR A 253 0.01 12.84 18.30
N GLN A 254 -0.95 13.09 19.18
CA GLN A 254 -2.28 13.53 18.78
C GLN A 254 -2.23 15.04 18.54
N ARG A 255 -2.50 15.47 17.31
CA ARG A 255 -2.58 16.87 16.91
C ARG A 255 -3.90 17.07 16.15
N ASP A 256 -4.73 17.98 16.64
CA ASP A 256 -5.96 18.40 15.97
C ASP A 256 -6.91 17.21 15.64
N GLY A 257 -7.08 16.29 16.58
CA GLY A 257 -7.91 15.09 16.40
C GLY A 257 -7.30 13.98 15.52
N SER A 258 -6.13 14.23 14.91
CA SER A 258 -5.39 13.27 14.08
C SER A 258 -4.13 12.75 14.78
N ILE A 259 -3.78 11.49 14.55
CA ILE A 259 -2.56 10.88 15.11
C ILE A 259 -1.45 11.05 14.07
N ALA A 260 -0.44 11.86 14.37
CA ALA A 260 0.73 12.08 13.53
C ALA A 260 2.00 11.53 14.19
N ALA A 261 2.85 10.88 13.41
CA ALA A 261 4.14 10.40 13.87
C ALA A 261 5.04 11.58 14.31
N PHE A 262 5.74 11.41 15.42
CA PHE A 262 6.56 12.42 16.06
C PHE A 262 8.03 11.99 16.07
N GLY A 263 8.86 12.82 15.41
CA GLY A 263 10.29 12.59 15.25
C GLY A 263 10.61 11.39 14.34
N ASP A 264 11.90 11.15 14.14
CA ASP A 264 12.37 10.02 13.33
C ASP A 264 12.11 8.68 14.05
N PRO A 265 12.04 7.54 13.35
CA PRO A 265 12.03 6.23 14.00
C PRO A 265 13.31 6.01 14.81
N ILE A 266 13.19 5.44 16.00
CA ILE A 266 14.32 4.99 16.82
C ILE A 266 14.56 3.52 16.46
N LYS A 267 15.70 3.24 15.83
CA LYS A 267 16.12 1.87 15.49
C LYS A 267 16.56 1.12 16.74
N ASP A 268 16.39 -0.20 16.73
CA ASP A 268 16.86 -1.13 17.77
C ASP A 268 16.40 -0.81 19.20
N TYR A 269 15.28 -0.09 19.35
CA TYR A 269 14.72 0.27 20.65
C TYR A 269 14.07 -0.93 21.36
N PHE A 270 13.43 -1.80 20.58
CA PHE A 270 12.86 -3.05 21.07
C PHE A 270 13.68 -4.26 20.59
N PRO A 271 13.70 -5.36 21.36
CA PRO A 271 14.19 -6.63 20.85
C PRO A 271 13.38 -7.06 19.62
N ALA A 272 14.06 -7.24 18.49
CA ALA A 272 13.44 -7.68 17.25
C ALA A 272 12.96 -9.15 17.36
N VAL A 273 11.76 -9.42 16.84
CA VAL A 273 11.21 -10.77 16.66
C VAL A 273 11.64 -11.36 15.32
N MET A 274 11.83 -10.49 14.32
CA MET A 274 12.26 -10.85 12.96
C MET A 274 12.95 -9.67 12.29
N THR A 275 13.61 -9.88 11.14
CA THR A 275 14.33 -8.80 10.45
C THR A 275 13.38 -7.84 9.71
N LYS A 276 13.88 -6.66 9.35
CA LYS A 276 13.10 -5.68 8.58
C LYS A 276 12.79 -6.19 7.18
N GLU A 277 13.73 -6.91 6.58
CA GLU A 277 13.64 -7.52 5.26
C GLU A 277 12.55 -8.60 5.24
N GLU A 278 12.53 -9.49 6.25
CA GLU A 278 11.50 -10.51 6.39
C GLU A 278 10.09 -9.91 6.57
N TRP A 279 9.98 -8.87 7.40
CA TRP A 279 8.72 -8.16 7.63
C TRP A 279 8.22 -7.47 6.35
N MET A 280 9.12 -6.81 5.61
CA MET A 280 8.82 -6.16 4.33
C MET A 280 8.37 -7.19 3.29
N TYR A 281 9.05 -8.33 3.21
CA TYR A 281 8.68 -9.43 2.33
C TYR A 281 7.28 -9.98 2.63
N VAL A 282 6.94 -10.22 3.91
CA VAL A 282 5.59 -10.69 4.27
C VAL A 282 4.53 -9.64 3.91
N ASN A 283 4.81 -8.35 4.10
CA ASN A 283 3.87 -7.29 3.76
C ASN A 283 3.71 -7.06 2.25
N SER A 284 4.76 -7.24 1.43
CA SER A 284 4.65 -7.19 -0.02
C SER A 284 3.70 -8.28 -0.53
N LEU A 285 3.85 -9.52 -0.03
CA LEU A 285 2.96 -10.64 -0.34
C LEU A 285 1.51 -10.36 0.05
N ARG A 286 1.26 -9.66 1.16
CA ARG A 286 -0.09 -9.28 1.60
C ARG A 286 -0.69 -8.20 0.70
N LYS A 287 0.11 -7.22 0.25
CA LYS A 287 -0.33 -6.16 -0.65
C LYS A 287 -0.68 -6.69 -2.05
N GLU A 288 0.11 -7.61 -2.60
CA GLU A 288 -0.20 -8.28 -3.87
C GLU A 288 -1.55 -9.03 -3.85
N ARG A 289 -1.93 -9.59 -2.70
CA ARG A 289 -3.23 -10.27 -2.53
C ARG A 289 -4.42 -9.32 -2.57
N GLN A 290 -4.25 -8.05 -2.16
CA GLN A 290 -5.32 -7.05 -2.20
C GLN A 290 -5.70 -6.65 -3.63
N THR A 291 -4.73 -6.65 -4.56
CA THR A 291 -4.94 -6.15 -5.93
C THR A 291 -5.50 -7.21 -6.90
N LYS A 292 -5.29 -8.51 -6.64
CA LYS A 292 -5.66 -9.60 -7.57
C LYS A 292 -7.03 -10.26 -7.31
N GLY A 293 -7.90 -9.62 -6.54
CA GLY A 293 -9.21 -10.16 -6.18
C GLY A 293 -9.08 -11.27 -5.14
N GLY A 294 -9.48 -10.98 -3.90
CA GLY A 294 -9.40 -11.93 -2.79
C GLY A 294 -10.12 -13.24 -3.12
N ALA A 295 -9.49 -14.36 -2.78
CA ALA A 295 -10.08 -15.69 -2.86
C ALA A 295 -11.47 -15.74 -2.18
N SER A 296 -12.41 -16.45 -2.81
CA SER A 296 -13.83 -16.54 -2.42
C SER A 296 -14.07 -16.76 -0.92
N LYS A 297 -15.09 -16.06 -0.38
CA LYS A 297 -15.60 -16.12 1.01
C LYS A 297 -16.35 -17.43 1.35
N GLY A 298 -16.02 -18.56 0.70
CA GLY A 298 -16.67 -19.86 0.89
C GLY A 298 -15.97 -20.77 1.92
N LYS A 299 -16.69 -21.80 2.40
CA LYS A 299 -16.12 -22.87 3.27
C LYS A 299 -15.01 -23.66 2.57
N THR A 300 -15.03 -23.76 1.24
CA THR A 300 -13.93 -24.33 0.44
C THR A 300 -13.41 -23.30 -0.55
N LEU A 301 -12.10 -23.30 -0.80
CA LEU A 301 -11.53 -22.56 -1.91
C LEU A 301 -11.99 -23.24 -3.22
N SER A 302 -13.10 -22.77 -3.76
CA SER A 302 -13.77 -23.39 -4.90
C SER A 302 -12.99 -23.24 -6.21
N ASN A 303 -12.13 -22.23 -6.31
CA ASN A 303 -11.35 -21.91 -7.52
C ASN A 303 -9.89 -21.63 -7.16
N LEU A 304 -8.98 -22.55 -7.50
CA LEU A 304 -7.53 -22.40 -7.32
C LEU A 304 -6.96 -21.31 -8.25
N PHE A 305 -7.54 -21.16 -9.44
CA PHE A 305 -7.05 -20.26 -10.49
C PHE A 305 -7.82 -18.93 -10.54
N SER A 306 -8.47 -18.56 -9.44
CA SER A 306 -9.21 -17.30 -9.34
C SER A 306 -8.32 -16.11 -9.68
N GLY A 307 -8.72 -15.31 -10.68
CA GLY A 307 -7.96 -14.15 -11.17
C GLY A 307 -6.94 -14.45 -12.27
N LEU A 308 -6.67 -15.74 -12.58
CA LEU A 308 -5.70 -16.16 -13.60
C LEU A 308 -6.36 -16.58 -14.93
N LEU A 309 -7.60 -17.04 -14.91
CA LEU A 309 -8.26 -17.59 -16.09
C LEU A 309 -8.75 -16.50 -17.05
N VAL A 310 -8.35 -16.59 -18.32
CA VAL A 310 -8.84 -15.74 -19.43
C VAL A 310 -9.30 -16.57 -20.61
N CYS A 311 -10.08 -15.94 -21.49
CA CYS A 311 -10.52 -16.53 -22.75
C CYS A 311 -9.41 -16.39 -23.78
N GLY A 312 -8.98 -17.50 -24.37
CA GLY A 312 -7.98 -17.52 -25.43
C GLY A 312 -8.42 -16.84 -26.72
N TYR A 313 -9.74 -16.67 -26.94
CA TYR A 313 -10.28 -16.07 -28.15
C TYR A 313 -10.37 -14.54 -28.09
N CYS A 314 -10.83 -13.98 -26.96
CA CYS A 314 -11.09 -12.54 -26.85
C CYS A 314 -10.28 -11.84 -25.74
N GLY A 315 -9.44 -12.56 -24.99
CA GLY A 315 -8.71 -12.04 -23.83
C GLY A 315 -9.59 -11.70 -22.61
N GLY A 316 -10.91 -11.81 -22.72
CA GLY A 316 -11.84 -11.53 -21.64
C GLY A 316 -11.71 -12.47 -20.44
N ARG A 317 -12.19 -12.04 -19.26
CA ARG A 317 -12.13 -12.86 -18.03
C ARG A 317 -13.00 -14.11 -18.15
N MET A 318 -12.50 -15.22 -17.63
CA MET A 318 -13.24 -16.47 -17.51
C MET A 318 -13.81 -16.61 -16.10
N ASN A 319 -15.15 -16.66 -15.99
CA ASN A 319 -15.85 -16.69 -14.72
C ASN A 319 -16.33 -18.09 -14.38
N MET A 320 -16.24 -18.46 -13.10
CA MET A 320 -16.79 -19.71 -12.59
C MET A 320 -18.30 -19.58 -12.39
N GLY A 321 -19.05 -20.56 -12.89
CA GLY A 321 -20.46 -20.78 -12.60
C GLY A 321 -20.68 -22.16 -11.98
N ALA A 322 -21.90 -22.40 -11.52
CA ALA A 322 -22.32 -23.70 -11.01
C ALA A 322 -23.69 -24.08 -11.59
N HIS A 323 -23.83 -25.33 -12.03
CA HIS A 323 -25.10 -25.95 -12.37
C HIS A 323 -25.51 -26.83 -11.20
N THR A 324 -26.60 -26.46 -10.55
CA THR A 324 -27.13 -27.19 -9.40
C THR A 324 -28.36 -27.96 -9.82
N LYS A 325 -28.27 -29.30 -9.75
CA LYS A 325 -29.38 -30.23 -9.99
C LYS A 325 -29.83 -30.80 -8.65
N ARG A 326 -31.11 -30.66 -8.34
CA ARG A 326 -31.73 -31.33 -7.19
C ARG A 326 -32.21 -32.70 -7.64
N LYS A 327 -31.72 -33.75 -7.01
CA LYS A 327 -32.17 -35.13 -7.24
C LYS A 327 -33.51 -35.37 -6.54
N ARG A 328 -34.23 -36.41 -6.97
CA ARG A 328 -35.54 -36.80 -6.40
C ARG A 328 -35.45 -37.21 -4.93
N ASP A 329 -34.29 -37.69 -4.49
CA ASP A 329 -33.98 -38.05 -3.09
C ASP A 329 -33.75 -36.82 -2.17
N GLY A 330 -33.92 -35.60 -2.68
CA GLY A 330 -33.68 -34.37 -1.94
C GLY A 330 -32.21 -33.92 -1.90
N THR A 331 -31.27 -34.76 -2.34
CA THR A 331 -29.85 -34.40 -2.42
C THR A 331 -29.59 -33.43 -3.58
N THR A 332 -28.60 -32.56 -3.39
CA THR A 332 -28.27 -31.52 -4.37
C THR A 332 -26.89 -31.77 -4.93
N HIS A 333 -26.80 -32.00 -6.25
CA HIS A 333 -25.53 -32.14 -6.96
C HIS A 333 -25.20 -30.83 -7.68
N SER A 334 -24.03 -30.25 -7.39
CA SER A 334 -23.58 -28.99 -7.99
C SER A 334 -22.29 -29.20 -8.80
N GLU A 335 -22.37 -29.02 -10.11
CA GLU A 335 -21.23 -29.09 -11.01
C GLU A 335 -20.72 -27.69 -11.34
N LYS A 336 -19.41 -27.47 -11.16
CA LYS A 336 -18.77 -26.19 -11.43
C LYS A 336 -18.20 -26.16 -12.84
N PHE A 337 -18.38 -25.04 -13.52
CA PHE A 337 -17.86 -24.81 -14.86
C PHE A 337 -17.24 -23.42 -14.96
N VAL A 338 -16.45 -23.21 -16.00
CA VAL A 338 -15.88 -21.91 -16.34
C VAL A 338 -16.37 -21.51 -17.73
N GLY A 339 -16.73 -20.25 -17.92
CA GLY A 339 -17.15 -19.70 -19.21
C GLY A 339 -16.73 -18.25 -19.40
N CYS A 340 -16.62 -17.84 -20.66
CA CYS A 340 -16.19 -16.49 -21.03
C CYS A 340 -17.24 -15.46 -20.61
N SER A 341 -16.82 -14.44 -19.86
CA SER A 341 -17.70 -13.33 -19.45
C SER A 341 -18.21 -12.51 -20.63
N THR A 342 -17.34 -12.21 -21.61
CA THR A 342 -17.69 -11.47 -22.84
C THR A 342 -18.69 -12.25 -23.69
N GLY A 343 -18.43 -13.53 -23.96
CA GLY A 343 -19.35 -14.40 -24.71
C GLY A 343 -20.70 -14.57 -24.00
N ARG A 344 -20.72 -14.71 -22.68
CA ARG A 344 -21.97 -14.78 -21.90
C ARG A 344 -22.85 -13.53 -22.07
N ARG A 345 -22.24 -12.38 -22.31
CA ARG A 345 -22.91 -11.10 -22.56
C ARG A 345 -23.22 -10.83 -24.03
N GLY A 346 -22.91 -11.77 -24.93
CA GLY A 346 -23.13 -11.62 -26.37
C GLY A 346 -22.21 -10.60 -27.06
N ARG A 347 -21.09 -10.21 -26.45
CA ARG A 347 -20.18 -9.18 -26.99
C ARG A 347 -19.12 -9.76 -27.94
N GLY A 348 -19.55 -10.45 -29.00
CA GLY A 348 -18.69 -10.89 -30.10
C GLY A 348 -17.69 -12.01 -29.80
N CYS A 349 -17.91 -12.82 -28.76
CA CYS A 349 -17.14 -14.02 -28.46
C CYS A 349 -18.07 -15.22 -28.21
N TYR A 350 -17.57 -16.45 -28.38
CA TYR A 350 -18.31 -17.67 -28.09
C TYR A 350 -18.52 -17.90 -26.59
N TYR A 351 -19.74 -18.31 -26.21
CA TYR A 351 -20.02 -18.79 -24.86
C TYR A 351 -19.95 -20.31 -24.79
N ILE A 352 -18.73 -20.84 -24.65
CA ILE A 352 -18.50 -22.27 -24.48
C ILE A 352 -18.04 -22.52 -23.05
N ILE A 353 -18.76 -23.41 -22.35
CA ILE A 353 -18.44 -23.79 -20.98
C ILE A 353 -17.50 -25.00 -20.93
N TRP A 354 -16.61 -25.01 -19.93
CA TRP A 354 -15.70 -26.11 -19.65
C TRP A 354 -15.80 -26.49 -18.17
N ASN A 355 -15.96 -27.78 -17.88
CA ASN A 355 -15.98 -28.30 -16.51
C ASN A 355 -14.71 -27.89 -15.75
N TYR A 356 -14.89 -27.33 -14.56
CA TYR A 356 -13.79 -26.80 -13.77
C TYR A 356 -12.91 -27.91 -13.16
N LYS A 357 -13.49 -29.08 -12.85
CA LYS A 357 -12.73 -30.23 -12.32
C LYS A 357 -11.71 -30.72 -13.34
N ASP A 358 -12.08 -30.77 -14.61
CA ASP A 358 -11.19 -31.19 -15.70
C ASP A 358 -10.01 -30.20 -15.85
N ILE A 359 -10.30 -28.89 -15.84
CA ILE A 359 -9.27 -27.84 -15.88
C ILE A 359 -8.33 -27.98 -14.68
N GLU A 360 -8.89 -28.14 -13.49
CA GLU A 360 -8.11 -28.28 -12.26
C GLU A 360 -7.20 -29.50 -12.29
N GLN A 361 -7.71 -30.65 -12.70
CA GLN A 361 -6.91 -31.88 -12.79
C GLN A 361 -5.82 -31.76 -13.86
N GLN A 362 -6.11 -31.18 -15.02
CA GLN A 362 -5.10 -31.00 -16.07
C GLN A 362 -3.98 -30.08 -15.63
N ILE A 363 -4.32 -28.92 -15.05
CA ILE A 363 -3.30 -27.98 -14.55
C ILE A 363 -2.53 -28.60 -13.38
N LEU A 364 -3.20 -29.25 -12.41
CA LEU A 364 -2.49 -29.87 -11.28
C LEU A 364 -1.60 -31.05 -11.71
N LYS A 365 -2.03 -31.86 -12.68
CA LYS A 365 -1.21 -32.94 -13.24
C LYS A 365 0.03 -32.37 -13.93
N PHE A 366 -0.14 -31.32 -14.72
CA PHE A 366 0.96 -30.57 -15.31
C PHE A 366 1.88 -29.97 -14.24
N CYS A 367 1.31 -29.35 -13.22
CA CYS A 367 2.05 -28.83 -12.07
C CYS A 367 2.88 -29.90 -11.33
N LYS A 368 2.43 -31.16 -11.32
CA LYS A 368 3.18 -32.29 -10.76
C LYS A 368 4.30 -32.77 -11.69
N SER A 369 4.12 -32.67 -13.02
CA SER A 369 5.11 -33.11 -14.01
C SER A 369 6.19 -32.07 -14.31
N VAL A 370 5.91 -30.79 -14.07
CA VAL A 370 6.83 -29.69 -14.40
C VAL A 370 7.60 -29.23 -13.17
N ASP A 371 8.91 -29.05 -13.33
CA ASP A 371 9.75 -28.50 -12.29
C ASP A 371 9.49 -26.98 -12.17
N PHE A 372 8.64 -26.58 -11.23
CA PHE A 372 8.38 -25.16 -10.97
C PHE A 372 9.62 -24.38 -10.55
N ALA A 373 10.65 -25.05 -10.02
CA ALA A 373 11.91 -24.38 -9.73
C ALA A 373 12.57 -23.91 -11.03
N ASP A 374 12.41 -24.67 -12.12
CA ASP A 374 12.96 -24.32 -13.43
C ASP A 374 12.23 -23.15 -14.10
N ILE A 375 10.93 -22.98 -13.82
CA ILE A 375 10.12 -21.86 -14.33
C ILE A 375 10.27 -20.60 -13.47
N LEU A 376 10.40 -20.76 -12.15
CA LEU A 376 10.66 -19.66 -11.22
C LEU A 376 12.10 -19.16 -11.36
N ASN A 377 13.03 -20.06 -11.70
CA ASN A 377 14.35 -19.68 -12.14
C ASN A 377 14.23 -19.07 -13.53
N ASN A 378 14.70 -17.83 -13.66
CA ASN A 378 14.86 -17.18 -14.94
C ASN A 378 16.05 -17.86 -15.67
N LYS A 379 15.84 -19.11 -16.14
CA LYS A 379 16.89 -20.04 -16.59
C LYS A 379 17.81 -19.46 -17.65
N GLY A 380 17.33 -18.50 -18.44
CA GLY A 380 18.15 -17.87 -19.48
C GLY A 380 19.11 -16.78 -19.00
N SER A 381 18.85 -16.15 -17.83
CA SER A 381 19.62 -14.97 -17.40
C SER A 381 20.42 -15.22 -16.14
N ALA A 382 19.84 -15.86 -15.11
CA ALA A 382 20.50 -15.96 -13.81
C ALA A 382 21.64 -16.98 -13.79
N ALA A 383 21.47 -18.16 -14.43
CA ALA A 383 22.53 -19.17 -14.49
C ALA A 383 23.72 -18.68 -15.33
N THR A 384 23.45 -18.04 -16.47
CA THR A 384 24.46 -17.42 -17.33
C THR A 384 25.14 -16.24 -16.63
N LEU A 385 24.41 -15.43 -15.87
CA LEU A 385 25.01 -14.34 -15.09
C LEU A 385 25.92 -14.88 -13.98
N LEU A 386 25.50 -15.92 -13.26
CA LEU A 386 26.28 -16.52 -12.18
C LEU A 386 27.58 -17.12 -12.73
N GLU A 387 27.51 -17.84 -13.85
CA GLU A 387 28.68 -18.34 -14.56
C GLU A 387 29.60 -17.20 -15.04
N THR A 388 29.03 -16.10 -15.54
CA THR A 388 29.79 -14.91 -15.97
C THR A 388 30.50 -14.24 -14.79
N VAL A 389 29.81 -14.06 -13.66
CA VAL A 389 30.35 -13.45 -12.43
C VAL A 389 31.43 -14.35 -11.81
N GLN A 390 31.25 -15.68 -11.84
CA GLN A 390 32.28 -16.64 -11.42
C GLN A 390 33.52 -16.57 -12.31
N LEU A 391 33.35 -16.46 -13.63
CA LEU A 391 34.47 -16.28 -14.56
C LEU A 391 35.20 -14.94 -14.32
N GLU A 392 34.48 -13.86 -14.00
CA GLU A 392 35.11 -12.60 -13.58
C GLU A 392 35.88 -12.75 -12.27
N LEU A 393 35.32 -13.42 -11.26
CA LEU A 393 36.01 -13.66 -9.99
C LEU A 393 37.33 -14.41 -10.19
N ILE A 394 37.33 -15.45 -11.04
CA ILE A 394 38.54 -16.22 -11.37
C ILE A 394 39.60 -15.32 -12.02
N LYS A 395 39.21 -14.43 -12.94
CA LYS A 395 40.14 -13.47 -13.58
C LYS A 395 40.72 -12.46 -12.59
N VAL A 396 39.92 -11.96 -11.65
CA VAL A 396 40.39 -11.03 -10.61
C VAL A 396 41.34 -11.75 -9.66
N GLN A 397 41.02 -12.98 -9.24
CA GLN A 397 41.89 -13.80 -8.39
C GLN A 397 43.22 -14.12 -9.08
N SER A 398 43.23 -14.42 -10.38
CA SER A 398 44.48 -14.63 -11.11
C SER A 398 45.33 -13.36 -11.19
N ALA A 399 44.72 -12.19 -11.42
CA ALA A 399 45.43 -10.91 -11.42
C ALA A 399 46.03 -10.56 -10.05
N ILE A 400 45.31 -10.84 -8.95
CA ILE A 400 45.81 -10.72 -7.57
C ILE A 400 47.01 -11.65 -7.35
N ALA A 401 46.90 -12.91 -7.79
CA ALA A 401 47.95 -13.90 -7.66
C ALA A 401 49.21 -13.55 -8.49
N GLU A 402 49.06 -12.84 -9.61
CA GLU A 402 50.17 -12.34 -10.41
C GLU A 402 50.85 -11.08 -9.83
N ASN A 403 50.09 -10.20 -9.18
CA ASN A 403 50.63 -8.95 -8.60
C ASN A 403 51.34 -9.18 -7.27
N LYS A 404 50.87 -10.12 -6.46
CA LYS A 404 51.46 -10.46 -5.16
C LYS A 404 52.96 -10.83 -5.22
N PRO A 405 53.45 -11.70 -6.13
CA PRO A 405 54.88 -12.00 -6.24
C PRO A 405 55.69 -10.83 -6.81
N LYS A 406 55.10 -9.99 -7.67
CA LYS A 406 55.77 -8.77 -8.18
C LYS A 406 56.03 -7.77 -7.06
N LEU A 407 55.05 -7.55 -6.18
CA LEU A 407 55.21 -6.75 -4.97
C LEU A 407 56.26 -7.35 -4.03
N ALA A 408 56.19 -8.65 -3.76
CA ALA A 408 57.17 -9.33 -2.89
C ALA A 408 58.60 -9.22 -3.44
N ALA A 409 58.80 -9.35 -4.75
CA ALA A 409 60.10 -9.20 -5.39
C ALA A 409 60.63 -7.77 -5.29
N LEU A 410 59.80 -6.75 -5.51
CA LEU A 410 60.20 -5.34 -5.42
C LEU A 410 60.50 -4.91 -3.97
N VAL A 411 59.73 -5.40 -3.00
CA VAL A 411 60.00 -5.17 -1.57
C VAL A 411 61.32 -5.86 -1.17
N GLY A 412 61.56 -7.10 -1.61
CA GLY A 412 62.83 -7.79 -1.35
C GLY A 412 64.06 -7.09 -1.97
N LEU A 413 63.89 -6.41 -3.11
CA LEU A 413 64.95 -5.58 -3.72
C LEU A 413 65.23 -4.29 -2.91
N LEU A 414 64.21 -3.70 -2.29
CA LEU A 414 64.38 -2.56 -1.38
C LEU A 414 65.10 -2.98 -0.09
N GLU A 415 64.79 -4.16 0.44
CA GLU A 415 65.42 -4.72 1.65
C GLU A 415 66.89 -5.09 1.46
N SER A 416 67.29 -5.51 0.25
CA SER A 416 68.67 -5.91 -0.05
C SER A 416 69.61 -4.73 -0.32
N GLY A 417 69.10 -3.49 -0.36
CA GLY A 417 69.89 -2.28 -0.54
C GLY A 417 70.56 -2.12 -1.91
N GLN A 418 70.23 -2.99 -2.88
CA GLN A 418 70.78 -2.96 -4.24
C GLN A 418 69.84 -2.25 -5.20
N VAL A 419 69.77 -0.92 -5.14
CA VAL A 419 68.92 -0.17 -6.09
C VAL A 419 69.52 1.18 -6.49
N ASP A 420 69.87 1.33 -7.76
CA ASP A 420 69.96 2.61 -8.44
C ASP A 420 68.55 3.04 -8.88
N GLY A 421 68.10 4.24 -8.49
CA GLY A 421 66.78 4.77 -8.88
C GLY A 421 65.63 4.44 -7.92
N LEU A 422 65.83 4.62 -6.60
CA LEU A 422 64.84 4.42 -5.54
C LEU A 422 63.45 5.03 -5.83
N SER A 423 63.42 6.21 -6.43
CA SER A 423 62.18 6.92 -6.77
C SER A 423 61.31 6.18 -7.79
N SER A 424 61.93 5.49 -8.75
CA SER A 424 61.21 4.70 -9.77
C SER A 424 60.62 3.42 -9.17
N ILE A 425 61.33 2.78 -8.24
CA ILE A 425 60.83 1.58 -7.55
C ILE A 425 59.69 1.94 -6.61
N ILE A 426 59.84 3.00 -5.82
CA ILE A 426 58.77 3.50 -4.93
C ILE A 426 57.51 3.83 -5.73
N GLY A 427 57.66 4.50 -6.89
CA GLY A 427 56.54 4.79 -7.78
C GLY A 427 55.84 3.54 -8.30
N ARG A 428 56.61 2.50 -8.68
CA ARG A 428 56.05 1.24 -9.18
C ARG A 428 55.40 0.38 -8.09
N VAL A 429 55.96 0.37 -6.88
CA VAL A 429 55.37 -0.29 -5.71
C VAL A 429 54.04 0.38 -5.36
N ALA A 430 53.99 1.71 -5.26
CA ALA A 430 52.76 2.44 -4.98
C ALA A 430 51.66 2.18 -6.04
N GLU A 431 52.04 2.07 -7.32
CA GLU A 431 51.11 1.71 -8.40
C GLU A 431 50.57 0.30 -8.23
N LEU A 432 51.44 -0.69 -7.99
CA LEU A 432 51.04 -2.08 -7.80
C LEU A 432 50.21 -2.29 -6.53
N GLU A 433 50.52 -1.59 -5.43
CA GLU A 433 49.72 -1.59 -4.20
C GLU A 433 48.33 -1.01 -4.45
N LYS A 434 48.25 0.10 -5.19
CA LYS A 434 46.96 0.69 -5.58
C LYS A 434 46.15 -0.29 -6.43
N THR A 435 46.77 -0.95 -7.40
CA THR A 435 46.09 -1.98 -8.21
C THR A 435 45.64 -3.16 -7.34
N GLN A 436 46.48 -3.60 -6.39
CA GLN A 436 46.17 -4.69 -5.48
C GLN A 436 44.94 -4.39 -4.61
N ILE A 437 44.84 -3.17 -4.07
CA ILE A 437 43.70 -2.72 -3.27
C ILE A 437 42.41 -2.72 -4.11
N ILE A 438 42.47 -2.19 -5.33
CA ILE A 438 41.31 -2.16 -6.25
C ILE A 438 40.84 -3.58 -6.58
N LEU A 439 41.77 -4.50 -6.84
CA LEU A 439 41.43 -5.88 -7.16
C LEU A 439 40.81 -6.61 -5.95
N LEU A 440 41.30 -6.37 -4.73
CA LEU A 440 40.74 -6.96 -3.50
C LEU A 440 39.32 -6.44 -3.21
N ASP A 441 39.07 -5.15 -3.42
CA ASP A 441 37.73 -4.56 -3.30
C ASP A 441 36.76 -5.17 -4.34
N ARG A 442 37.23 -5.31 -5.59
CA ARG A 442 36.44 -5.97 -6.64
C ARG A 442 36.17 -7.44 -6.31
N GLN A 443 37.14 -8.18 -5.76
CA GLN A 443 36.96 -9.56 -5.31
C GLN A 443 35.84 -9.64 -4.25
N ALA A 444 35.90 -8.79 -3.22
CA ALA A 444 34.89 -8.78 -2.17
C ALA A 444 33.48 -8.46 -2.70
N SER A 445 33.36 -7.53 -3.66
CA SER A 445 32.07 -7.21 -4.29
C SER A 445 31.49 -8.39 -5.08
N LEU A 446 32.33 -9.09 -5.85
CA LEU A 446 31.90 -10.26 -6.64
C LEU A 446 31.52 -11.44 -5.74
N GLU A 447 32.28 -11.69 -4.66
CA GLU A 447 31.95 -12.73 -3.68
C GLU A 447 30.60 -12.46 -2.98
N HIS A 448 30.31 -11.19 -2.68
CA HIS A 448 29.02 -10.79 -2.13
C HIS A 448 27.86 -10.99 -3.12
N GLU A 449 28.04 -10.62 -4.38
CA GLU A 449 27.06 -10.85 -5.45
C GLU A 449 26.76 -12.34 -5.64
N ILE A 450 27.79 -13.20 -5.63
CA ILE A 450 27.64 -14.66 -5.71
C ILE A 450 26.85 -15.18 -4.49
N SER A 451 27.16 -14.70 -3.28
CA SER A 451 26.47 -15.11 -2.06
C SER A 451 24.97 -14.81 -2.12
N ILE A 452 24.60 -13.60 -2.58
CA ILE A 452 23.20 -13.21 -2.76
C ILE A 452 22.50 -14.14 -3.76
N GLN A 453 23.13 -14.43 -4.89
CA GLN A 453 22.54 -15.31 -5.90
C GLN A 453 22.39 -16.76 -5.42
N ILE A 454 23.36 -17.29 -4.67
CA ILE A 454 23.29 -18.63 -4.08
C ILE A 454 22.16 -18.70 -3.03
N GLU A 455 22.00 -17.67 -2.21
CA GLU A 455 20.89 -17.59 -1.24
C GLU A 455 19.53 -17.55 -1.94
N GLU A 456 19.40 -16.78 -3.02
CA GLU A 456 18.20 -16.76 -3.86
C GLU A 456 17.90 -18.14 -4.48
N GLN A 457 18.90 -18.82 -5.04
CA GLN A 457 18.75 -20.17 -5.60
C GLN A 457 18.38 -21.21 -4.53
N SER A 458 19.00 -21.14 -3.35
CA SER A 458 18.72 -22.03 -2.22
C SER A 458 17.31 -21.81 -1.67
N GLY A 459 16.86 -20.55 -1.58
CA GLY A 459 15.50 -20.19 -1.22
C GLY A 459 14.45 -20.75 -2.20
N ASN A 460 14.78 -20.83 -3.48
CA ASN A 460 13.93 -21.42 -4.52
C ASN A 460 13.90 -22.96 -4.45
N LEU A 461 15.02 -23.61 -4.11
CA LEU A 461 15.08 -25.06 -3.90
C LEU A 461 14.23 -25.51 -2.68
N LEU A 462 14.21 -24.73 -1.60
CA LEU A 462 13.32 -25.00 -0.46
C LEU A 462 11.83 -24.84 -0.85
N GLN A 463 11.51 -23.94 -1.77
CA GLN A 463 10.15 -23.84 -2.33
C GLN A 463 9.78 -25.06 -3.19
N LYS A 464 10.76 -25.67 -3.89
CA LYS A 464 10.59 -26.91 -4.70
C LYS A 464 10.09 -28.08 -3.85
N GLN A 465 10.81 -28.41 -2.78
CA GLN A 465 10.47 -29.52 -1.90
C GLN A 465 9.12 -29.29 -1.22
N ALA A 466 8.91 -28.06 -0.72
CA ALA A 466 7.67 -27.72 -0.07
C ALA A 466 6.46 -27.81 -1.02
N MET A 467 6.59 -27.53 -2.32
CA MET A 467 5.48 -27.64 -3.28
C MET A 467 5.07 -29.09 -3.54
N ASN A 468 6.05 -29.95 -3.83
CA ASN A 468 5.77 -31.35 -4.10
C ASN A 468 5.16 -32.04 -2.87
N GLU A 469 5.63 -31.71 -1.67
CA GLU A 469 5.00 -32.17 -0.42
C GLU A 469 3.54 -31.73 -0.28
N LEU A 470 3.21 -30.47 -0.60
CA LEU A 470 1.82 -30.00 -0.52
C LEU A 470 0.92 -30.66 -1.57
N LEU A 471 1.42 -30.90 -2.79
CA LEU A 471 0.66 -31.55 -3.86
C LEU A 471 0.41 -33.03 -3.57
N ASN A 472 1.35 -33.72 -2.91
CA ASN A 472 1.19 -35.11 -2.50
C ASN A 472 0.20 -35.26 -1.33
N LYS A 473 0.16 -34.30 -0.40
CA LYS A 473 -0.82 -34.27 0.70
C LYS A 473 -2.27 -34.01 0.25
N LEU A 474 -2.51 -33.72 -1.02
CA LEU A 474 -3.85 -33.35 -1.52
C LEU A 474 -4.79 -34.55 -1.69
N GLU A 475 -4.26 -35.77 -1.69
CA GLU A 475 -5.02 -37.00 -1.98
C GLU A 475 -5.71 -37.61 -0.73
N ASP A 476 -5.30 -37.25 0.49
CA ASP A 476 -5.71 -37.96 1.73
C ASP A 476 -6.23 -37.10 2.91
N LEU A 477 -6.62 -35.83 2.72
CA LEU A 477 -6.94 -34.92 3.83
C LEU A 477 -8.43 -34.57 4.01
N GLU A 478 -8.81 -34.34 5.28
CA GLU A 478 -10.15 -33.89 5.70
C GLU A 478 -10.51 -32.48 5.17
N ALA A 479 -11.82 -32.14 5.16
CA ALA A 479 -12.36 -30.97 4.45
C ALA A 479 -11.80 -29.60 4.88
N GLU A 480 -11.39 -29.44 6.15
CA GLU A 480 -10.89 -28.17 6.69
C GLU A 480 -9.37 -28.02 6.48
N GLU A 481 -8.59 -29.09 6.65
CA GLU A 481 -7.16 -29.15 6.33
C GLU A 481 -6.90 -29.03 4.82
N LEU A 482 -7.77 -29.63 4.02
CA LEU A 482 -7.78 -29.53 2.56
C LEU A 482 -7.98 -28.09 2.08
N ARG A 483 -8.73 -27.27 2.83
CA ARG A 483 -8.95 -25.86 2.48
C ARG A 483 -7.67 -25.04 2.63
N ASP A 484 -6.98 -25.16 3.75
CA ASP A 484 -5.75 -24.43 4.01
C ASP A 484 -4.66 -24.87 3.04
N LEU A 485 -4.55 -26.17 2.77
CA LEU A 485 -3.64 -26.71 1.76
C LEU A 485 -3.92 -26.14 0.37
N ARG A 486 -5.19 -26.10 -0.06
CA ARG A 486 -5.60 -25.50 -1.34
C ARG A 486 -5.28 -24.02 -1.44
N ILE A 487 -5.37 -23.26 -0.34
CA ILE A 487 -4.95 -21.85 -0.30
C ILE A 487 -3.44 -21.74 -0.55
N LYS A 488 -2.63 -22.54 0.15
CA LYS A 488 -1.17 -22.54 -0.03
C LYS A 488 -0.78 -22.87 -1.47
N ILE A 489 -1.41 -23.89 -2.06
CA ILE A 489 -1.17 -24.29 -3.46
C ILE A 489 -1.58 -23.20 -4.43
N ALA A 490 -2.79 -22.64 -4.28
CA ALA A 490 -3.26 -21.56 -5.15
C ALA A 490 -2.32 -20.34 -5.13
N GLN A 491 -1.76 -20.02 -3.97
CA GLN A 491 -0.82 -18.90 -3.83
C GLN A 491 0.51 -19.16 -4.52
N ARG A 492 1.05 -20.37 -4.40
CA ARG A 492 2.29 -20.73 -5.10
C ARG A 492 2.07 -20.81 -6.62
N ILE A 493 0.94 -21.34 -7.08
CA ILE A 493 0.56 -21.31 -8.49
C ILE A 493 0.50 -19.86 -9.01
N LYS A 494 -0.10 -18.93 -8.27
CA LYS A 494 -0.15 -17.49 -8.63
C LYS A 494 1.21 -16.80 -8.63
N ARG A 495 2.23 -17.35 -7.96
CA ARG A 495 3.60 -16.83 -8.01
C ARG A 495 4.31 -17.25 -9.29
N ALA A 496 4.08 -18.47 -9.78
CA ALA A 496 4.69 -18.98 -11.00
C ALA A 496 3.92 -18.58 -12.27
N ILE A 497 2.60 -18.67 -12.24
CA ILE A 497 1.73 -18.45 -13.41
C ILE A 497 1.25 -17.01 -13.45
N HIS A 498 1.47 -16.35 -14.60
CA HIS A 498 0.93 -15.03 -14.88
C HIS A 498 -0.55 -15.14 -15.26
N GLN A 499 -0.87 -16.03 -16.20
CA GLN A 499 -2.22 -16.18 -16.75
C GLN A 499 -2.43 -17.56 -17.37
N VAL A 500 -3.67 -18.04 -17.39
CA VAL A 500 -4.06 -19.26 -18.09
C VAL A 500 -5.14 -18.91 -19.09
N ALA A 501 -4.83 -19.05 -20.38
CA ALA A 501 -5.80 -18.82 -21.46
C ALA A 501 -6.49 -20.14 -21.83
N LEU A 502 -7.82 -20.14 -21.83
CA LEU A 502 -8.63 -21.31 -22.10
C LEU A 502 -9.22 -21.23 -23.52
N TYR A 503 -9.11 -22.32 -24.27
CA TYR A 503 -9.69 -22.49 -25.61
C TYR A 503 -10.75 -23.61 -25.59
N PRO A 504 -11.94 -23.36 -24.99
CA PRO A 504 -12.97 -24.36 -24.74
C PRO A 504 -13.68 -24.90 -25.99
N GLY A 505 -13.39 -24.40 -27.18
CA GLY A 505 -13.86 -24.93 -28.45
C GLY A 505 -12.75 -25.34 -29.42
N GLY A 506 -11.49 -25.43 -28.96
CA GLY A 506 -10.34 -25.63 -29.85
C GLY A 506 -9.89 -24.35 -30.54
N ASN A 507 -9.37 -24.43 -31.74
CA ASN A 507 -8.92 -23.27 -32.51
C ASN A 507 -10.14 -22.61 -33.17
N LEU A 508 -10.75 -21.61 -32.51
CA LEU A 508 -11.88 -20.87 -33.09
C LEU A 508 -11.50 -19.43 -33.33
N TYR A 509 -11.90 -18.89 -34.47
CA TYR A 509 -11.81 -17.46 -34.75
C TYR A 509 -13.07 -16.75 -34.30
N THR A 510 -12.95 -15.76 -33.40
CA THR A 510 -14.07 -14.87 -33.06
C THR A 510 -14.56 -14.11 -34.29
N ARG A 511 -15.79 -13.59 -34.23
CA ARG A 511 -16.33 -12.73 -35.29
C ARG A 511 -15.38 -11.59 -35.67
N PHE A 512 -14.85 -10.89 -34.66
CA PHE A 512 -13.90 -9.80 -34.89
C PHE A 512 -12.59 -10.25 -35.56
N GLN A 513 -12.07 -11.43 -35.19
CA GLN A 513 -10.88 -11.99 -35.83
C GLN A 513 -11.15 -12.42 -37.27
N ARG A 514 -12.35 -12.96 -37.56
CA ARG A 514 -12.75 -13.26 -38.94
C ARG A 514 -12.86 -12.00 -39.77
N ASP A 515 -13.52 -10.97 -39.26
CA ASP A 515 -13.69 -9.71 -39.99
C ASP A 515 -12.31 -9.08 -40.30
N ASP A 516 -11.40 -9.07 -39.33
CA ASP A 516 -10.01 -8.57 -39.51
C ASP A 516 -9.20 -9.42 -40.50
N LEU A 517 -9.25 -10.74 -40.38
CA LEU A 517 -8.53 -11.65 -41.27
C LEU A 517 -9.11 -11.60 -42.69
N THR A 518 -10.43 -11.55 -42.82
CA THR A 518 -11.11 -11.42 -44.11
C THR A 518 -10.67 -10.16 -44.82
N LYS A 519 -10.61 -9.03 -44.09
CA LYS A 519 -10.14 -7.78 -44.66
C LYS A 519 -8.69 -7.86 -45.14
N LYS A 520 -7.77 -8.39 -44.32
CA LYS A 520 -6.36 -8.55 -44.70
C LYS A 520 -6.18 -9.46 -45.91
N MET A 521 -6.90 -10.57 -45.95
CA MET A 521 -6.82 -11.53 -47.05
C MET A 521 -7.46 -10.98 -48.32
N MET A 522 -8.54 -10.20 -48.22
CA MET A 522 -9.09 -9.49 -49.38
C MET A 522 -8.09 -8.45 -49.93
N ASP A 523 -7.35 -7.75 -49.07
CA ASP A 523 -6.27 -6.84 -49.49
C ASP A 523 -5.13 -7.58 -50.22
N GLU A 524 -4.90 -8.86 -49.90
CA GLU A 524 -3.95 -9.76 -50.58
C GLU A 524 -4.53 -10.44 -51.84
N GLY A 525 -5.77 -10.12 -52.23
CA GLY A 525 -6.41 -10.62 -53.45
C GLY A 525 -7.23 -11.90 -53.31
N PHE A 526 -7.49 -12.37 -52.08
CA PHE A 526 -8.34 -13.54 -51.84
C PHE A 526 -9.84 -13.19 -51.94
N ALA A 527 -10.62 -14.07 -52.58
CA ALA A 527 -12.07 -13.88 -52.71
C ALA A 527 -12.82 -14.09 -51.38
N GLU A 528 -13.73 -13.17 -51.04
CA GLU A 528 -14.52 -13.20 -49.78
C GLU A 528 -15.35 -14.48 -49.63
N SER A 529 -15.92 -15.01 -50.72
CA SER A 529 -16.70 -16.26 -50.70
C SER A 529 -15.85 -17.48 -50.31
N ARG A 530 -14.61 -17.56 -50.79
CA ARG A 530 -13.66 -18.62 -50.44
C ARG A 530 -13.19 -18.52 -48.99
N LEU A 531 -13.04 -17.30 -48.47
CA LEU A 531 -12.71 -17.07 -47.06
C LEU A 531 -13.86 -17.50 -46.13
N HIS A 532 -15.11 -17.26 -46.51
CA HIS A 532 -16.27 -17.79 -45.79
C HIS A 532 -16.29 -19.33 -45.78
N GLU A 533 -16.08 -19.99 -46.92
CA GLU A 533 -15.99 -21.45 -46.99
C GLU A 533 -14.84 -22.01 -46.14
N TYR A 534 -13.69 -21.31 -46.12
CA TYR A 534 -12.57 -21.65 -45.25
C TYR A 534 -12.96 -21.65 -43.78
N PHE A 535 -13.56 -20.56 -43.29
CA PHE A 535 -13.96 -20.46 -41.88
C PHE A 535 -15.00 -21.51 -41.50
N ASP A 536 -15.96 -21.80 -42.39
CA ASP A 536 -16.99 -22.81 -42.16
C ASP A 536 -16.39 -24.23 -42.09
N HIS A 537 -15.43 -24.54 -42.97
CA HIS A 537 -14.71 -25.82 -42.92
C HIS A 537 -13.81 -25.91 -41.68
N TYR A 538 -13.15 -24.81 -41.32
CA TYR A 538 -12.28 -24.73 -40.15
C TYR A 538 -13.06 -24.93 -38.85
N ASP A 539 -14.23 -24.31 -38.70
CA ASP A 539 -15.09 -24.47 -37.53
C ASP A 539 -15.61 -25.89 -37.37
N LYS A 540 -15.97 -26.58 -38.47
CA LYS A 540 -16.45 -27.97 -38.43
C LYS A 540 -15.41 -28.93 -37.86
N ASN A 541 -14.12 -28.64 -38.06
CA ASN A 541 -13.01 -29.43 -37.52
C ASN A 541 -12.68 -29.09 -36.05
N ASN A 542 -13.28 -28.03 -35.49
CA ASN A 542 -13.06 -27.60 -34.12
C ASN A 542 -14.24 -28.02 -33.23
N SER A 543 -13.98 -28.93 -32.30
CA SER A 543 -14.98 -29.50 -31.42
C SER A 543 -14.61 -29.34 -29.95
N ARG A 544 -15.55 -29.65 -29.05
CA ARG A 544 -15.27 -29.75 -27.60
C ARG A 544 -14.24 -30.82 -27.26
N GLU A 545 -13.88 -31.70 -28.19
CA GLU A 545 -12.86 -32.73 -28.00
C GLU A 545 -11.46 -32.19 -28.22
N ASN A 546 -11.30 -31.14 -29.05
CA ASN A 546 -10.03 -30.48 -29.38
C ASN A 546 -9.69 -29.31 -28.45
N ARG A 547 -10.22 -29.32 -27.22
CA ARG A 547 -9.98 -28.27 -26.22
C ARG A 547 -8.52 -28.28 -25.76
N PHE A 548 -7.97 -27.09 -25.58
CA PHE A 548 -6.65 -26.91 -25.00
C PHE A 548 -6.61 -25.62 -24.16
N MET A 549 -5.53 -25.47 -23.40
CA MET A 549 -5.23 -24.27 -22.65
C MET A 549 -3.76 -23.92 -22.79
N THR A 550 -3.44 -22.63 -22.68
CA THR A 550 -2.07 -22.14 -22.66
C THR A 550 -1.78 -21.49 -21.32
N ILE A 551 -0.69 -21.89 -20.68
CA ILE A 551 -0.20 -21.30 -19.45
C ILE A 551 0.91 -20.31 -19.81
N LEU A 552 0.71 -19.04 -19.45
CA LEU A 552 1.75 -18.01 -19.50
C LEU A 552 2.36 -17.89 -18.10
N PHE A 553 3.65 -18.17 -18.01
CA PHE A 553 4.40 -18.04 -16.77
C PHE A 553 4.97 -16.63 -16.59
N LYS A 554 5.39 -16.31 -15.37
CA LYS A 554 5.96 -14.99 -15.07
C LYS A 554 7.33 -14.75 -15.73
N ASN A 555 8.07 -15.81 -16.06
CA ASN A 555 9.30 -15.75 -16.85
C ASN A 555 9.04 -15.60 -18.37
N MET A 556 7.78 -15.35 -18.77
CA MET A 556 7.34 -15.22 -20.17
C MET A 556 7.35 -16.51 -21.01
N GLU A 557 7.64 -17.67 -20.41
CA GLU A 557 7.45 -18.95 -21.07
C GLU A 557 5.95 -19.26 -21.24
N VAL A 558 5.63 -19.93 -22.36
CA VAL A 558 4.27 -20.34 -22.69
C VAL A 558 4.24 -21.84 -22.93
N THR A 559 3.36 -22.54 -22.23
CA THR A 559 3.16 -23.99 -22.41
C THR A 559 1.71 -24.30 -22.76
N THR A 560 1.52 -25.19 -23.72
CA THR A 560 0.19 -25.64 -24.16
C THR A 560 -0.13 -27.01 -23.61
N ILE A 561 -1.31 -27.13 -22.99
CA ILE A 561 -1.85 -28.38 -22.44
C ILE A 561 -3.10 -28.73 -23.23
N SER A 562 -3.13 -29.94 -23.82
CA SER A 562 -4.29 -30.50 -24.48
C SER A 562 -4.73 -31.81 -23.80
N LYS A 563 -5.83 -32.40 -24.27
CA LYS A 563 -6.36 -33.66 -23.76
C LYS A 563 -5.37 -34.84 -23.89
N ASP A 564 -4.49 -34.81 -24.90
CA ASP A 564 -3.50 -35.86 -25.19
C ASP A 564 -2.20 -35.72 -24.37
N GLY A 565 -2.06 -34.65 -23.59
CA GLY A 565 -0.87 -34.38 -22.79
C GLY A 565 -0.30 -32.97 -23.01
N VAL A 566 0.93 -32.78 -22.53
CA VAL A 566 1.70 -31.54 -22.76
C VAL A 566 2.25 -31.59 -24.17
N ARG A 567 1.85 -30.65 -25.02
CA ARG A 567 2.51 -30.44 -26.30
C ARG A 567 3.43 -29.24 -26.15
N GLU A 568 4.72 -29.50 -25.91
CA GLU A 568 5.74 -28.53 -26.32
C GLU A 568 5.83 -28.62 -27.83
N ASN A 569 5.20 -27.70 -28.55
CA ASN A 569 5.61 -27.40 -29.90
C ASN A 569 5.12 -26.02 -30.34
N ARG A 570 6.10 -25.15 -30.59
CA ARG A 570 6.05 -24.19 -31.69
C ARG A 570 5.72 -24.99 -32.96
N GLN A 571 4.52 -24.81 -33.48
CA GLN A 571 4.13 -24.88 -34.89
C GLN A 571 2.69 -25.35 -34.96
N LEU A 572 1.82 -24.36 -35.21
CA LEU A 572 0.59 -24.60 -35.95
C LEU A 572 0.99 -25.33 -37.25
N VAL A 573 0.36 -26.47 -37.51
CA VAL A 573 0.25 -26.99 -38.88
C VAL A 573 -0.23 -25.81 -39.72
N THR A 574 0.61 -25.43 -40.67
CA THR A 574 0.71 -24.07 -41.19
C THR A 574 -0.62 -23.59 -41.78
N GLU A 575 -1.20 -22.58 -41.13
CA GLU A 575 -2.25 -21.71 -41.69
C GLU A 575 -1.89 -21.30 -43.13
N GLU A 576 -0.59 -21.08 -43.38
CA GLU A 576 0.04 -20.90 -44.69
C GLU A 576 -0.26 -22.02 -45.73
N GLU A 577 -0.25 -23.30 -45.37
CA GLU A 577 -0.51 -24.40 -46.33
C GLU A 577 -1.96 -24.40 -46.83
N TYR A 578 -2.90 -23.97 -45.98
CA TYR A 578 -4.31 -23.87 -46.37
C TYR A 578 -4.60 -22.54 -47.08
N LEU A 579 -4.02 -21.43 -46.61
CA LEU A 579 -4.09 -20.13 -47.28
C LEU A 579 -3.49 -20.20 -48.69
N ASN A 580 -2.41 -20.94 -48.89
CA ASN A 580 -1.82 -21.15 -50.23
C ASN A 580 -2.77 -21.84 -51.22
N LYS A 581 -3.73 -22.65 -50.75
CA LYS A 581 -4.75 -23.29 -51.61
C LYS A 581 -5.90 -22.35 -51.98
N LEU A 582 -6.03 -21.21 -51.30
CA LEU A 582 -7.10 -20.24 -51.52
C LEU A 582 -6.69 -19.15 -52.52
N ARG A 583 -5.40 -19.06 -52.88
CA ARG A 583 -4.88 -18.08 -53.84
C ARG A 583 -5.63 -18.22 -55.18
N PRO A 584 -6.01 -17.12 -55.83
CA PRO A 584 -6.48 -17.19 -57.20
C PRO A 584 -5.30 -17.66 -58.07
N GLU A 585 -5.53 -18.61 -58.97
CA GLU A 585 -4.63 -18.80 -60.13
C GLU A 585 -4.58 -17.53 -60.97
#